data_AF-A0AAE0BLG7-F1
#
_entry.id   AF-A0AAE0BLG7-F1
#
_cell.length_a   1.000
_cell.length_b   1.000
_cell.length_c   1.000
_cell.angle_alpha   90.00
_cell.angle_beta   90.00
_cell.angle_gamma   90.00
#
_symmetry.space_group_name_H-M   'P 1'
#
loop_
_entity.id
_entity.type
_entity.pdbx_description
1 polymer ?
#
loop_
_entity_poly.entity_id
_entity_poly.type
_entity_poly.pdbx_seq_one_letter_code
_entity_poly.pdbx_strand_id
1 'polypeptide(L)'
;MASYLFGSKSSKPKTPEDLVRAVRENLLHTTTSAKKEEKAGEDLCKYLHSLKVILYGEGTPPSPEKCTALIVAACSQGEKGQELMSLLIQKMDQMPFEARKDAVQVFTGAIRFHGEAGEKLAVRYLEGHPELLDRLILGYDNSDIALNCGAMVRECIHHESLANYWLFSELLLRFFGWLEAKAFEVASDAFATFKELFTYHKKLVSQFLEARYTPFFQAYTSLLTSSNYVTRRLSLKLLGELLLDKENTPIMIKYISDVENLKIMMNLLKDSSQNIQYEAFHVFKVFVANPNKPQPIKELLLRNGEKLKRYLEGFHTNREDNQFTEEKQVLCQILTCKVETRQHIIAKPDGRLVRLERLRGHSDSDDPHGRDIRGDRKKTVAGTTSSRELTELGDNDATDGSADDDDDDDDEPFDIKSAIAVTDETHEGENEEERDARCILPEEVYMGAYFV
;
A
#
# COMPACT_ATOMS: atom_id res chain seq x y z
N MET A 1 -27.93 -59.31 39.13
CA MET A 1 -27.24 -58.10 38.65
C MET A 1 -26.90 -58.29 37.18
N ALA A 2 -27.78 -57.85 36.29
CA ALA A 2 -27.52 -57.85 34.85
C ALA A 2 -26.98 -56.47 34.46
N SER A 3 -25.68 -56.39 34.17
CA SER A 3 -25.03 -55.16 33.70
C SER A 3 -25.29 -54.98 32.21
N TYR A 4 -25.95 -53.89 31.86
CA TYR A 4 -26.11 -53.39 30.51
C TYR A 4 -24.76 -52.95 29.93
N LEU A 5 -24.29 -53.65 28.90
CA LEU A 5 -23.21 -53.19 28.01
C LEU A 5 -23.83 -52.38 26.87
N PHE A 6 -23.94 -51.06 27.04
CA PHE A 6 -24.11 -50.16 25.90
C PHE A 6 -22.77 -49.98 25.21
N GLY A 7 -22.55 -50.72 24.12
CA GLY A 7 -21.48 -50.43 23.18
C GLY A 7 -21.73 -49.08 22.51
N SER A 8 -20.84 -48.12 22.77
CA SER A 8 -20.72 -46.90 21.97
C SER A 8 -20.47 -47.30 20.51
N LYS A 9 -21.44 -47.03 19.62
CA LYS A 9 -21.23 -47.14 18.18
C LYS A 9 -20.18 -46.10 17.80
N SER A 10 -18.93 -46.50 17.54
CA SER A 10 -17.97 -45.58 16.93
C SER A 10 -18.50 -45.25 15.53
N SER A 11 -18.96 -44.01 15.33
CA SER A 11 -19.35 -43.55 13.99
C SER A 11 -18.11 -43.60 13.11
N LYS A 12 -18.20 -44.18 11.91
CA LYS A 12 -17.12 -44.14 10.92
C LYS A 12 -16.61 -42.69 10.78
N PRO A 13 -15.28 -42.48 10.64
CA PRO A 13 -14.75 -41.15 10.38
C PRO A 13 -15.39 -40.59 9.11
N LYS A 14 -15.96 -39.38 9.19
CA LYS A 14 -16.63 -38.73 8.06
C LYS A 14 -15.61 -38.37 6.99
N THR A 15 -15.94 -38.59 5.72
CA THR A 15 -15.11 -38.13 4.60
C THR A 15 -15.23 -36.61 4.41
N PRO A 16 -14.34 -35.95 3.65
CA PRO A 16 -14.49 -34.53 3.31
C PRO A 16 -15.87 -34.22 2.69
N GLU A 17 -16.36 -35.07 1.79
CA GLU A 17 -17.65 -34.93 1.12
C GLU A 17 -18.81 -35.04 2.12
N ASP A 18 -18.73 -35.97 3.07
CA ASP A 18 -19.73 -36.12 4.12
C ASP A 18 -19.80 -34.91 5.04
N LEU A 19 -18.66 -34.30 5.35
CA LEU A 19 -18.58 -33.07 6.13
C LEU A 19 -19.17 -31.89 5.36
N VAL A 20 -18.82 -31.74 4.08
CA VAL A 20 -19.39 -30.70 3.21
C VAL A 20 -20.92 -30.84 3.11
N ARG A 21 -21.43 -32.07 2.91
CA ARG A 21 -22.87 -32.35 2.90
C ARG A 21 -23.53 -31.95 4.22
N ALA A 22 -22.94 -32.33 5.35
CA ALA A 22 -23.47 -32.00 6.67
C ALA A 22 -23.52 -30.49 6.93
N VAL A 23 -22.50 -29.72 6.52
CA VAL A 23 -22.51 -28.26 6.64
C VAL A 23 -23.62 -27.65 5.79
N ARG A 24 -23.77 -28.08 4.53
CA ARG A 24 -24.85 -27.60 3.65
C ARG A 24 -26.22 -27.87 4.24
N GLU A 25 -26.45 -29.07 4.75
CA GLU A 25 -27.73 -29.43 5.37
C GLU A 25 -28.06 -28.51 6.54
N ASN A 26 -27.08 -28.22 7.43
CA ASN A 26 -27.29 -27.33 8.57
C ASN A 26 -27.54 -25.87 8.13
N LEU A 27 -26.81 -25.37 7.13
CA LEU A 27 -27.01 -24.00 6.62
C LEU A 27 -28.34 -23.81 5.87
N LEU A 28 -28.90 -24.89 5.32
CA LEU A 28 -30.17 -24.86 4.60
C LEU A 28 -31.37 -25.24 5.46
N HIS A 29 -31.15 -25.75 6.66
CA HIS A 29 -32.22 -26.18 7.53
C HIS A 29 -32.81 -25.00 8.30
N THR A 30 -34.02 -24.58 7.93
CA THR A 30 -34.80 -23.62 8.73
C THR A 30 -35.67 -24.38 9.74
N THR A 31 -35.55 -24.06 11.03
CA THR A 31 -36.39 -24.63 12.11
C THR A 31 -37.06 -23.52 12.90
N THR A 32 -38.29 -23.75 13.36
CA THR A 32 -39.01 -22.84 14.27
C THR A 32 -38.78 -23.16 15.74
N SER A 33 -38.08 -24.26 16.05
CA SER A 33 -37.77 -24.69 17.40
C SER A 33 -36.39 -24.24 17.84
N ALA A 34 -36.33 -23.35 18.85
CA ALA A 34 -35.08 -22.82 19.41
C ALA A 34 -34.09 -23.91 19.83
N LYS A 35 -34.56 -24.99 20.47
CA LYS A 35 -33.70 -26.13 20.88
C LYS A 35 -33.07 -26.87 19.70
N LYS A 36 -33.77 -26.93 18.56
CA LYS A 36 -33.21 -27.53 17.33
C LYS A 36 -32.24 -26.58 16.64
N GLU A 37 -32.49 -25.29 16.73
CA GLU A 37 -31.63 -24.24 16.17
C GLU A 37 -30.28 -24.17 16.90
N GLU A 38 -30.31 -24.18 18.23
CA GLU A 38 -29.10 -24.24 19.07
C GLU A 38 -28.24 -25.47 18.72
N LYS A 39 -28.88 -26.65 18.65
CA LYS A 39 -28.19 -27.89 18.27
C LYS A 39 -27.62 -27.83 16.85
N ALA A 40 -28.35 -27.26 15.88
CA ALA A 40 -27.85 -27.08 14.52
C ALA A 40 -26.64 -26.13 14.49
N GLY A 41 -26.63 -25.09 15.33
CA GLY A 41 -25.48 -24.21 15.51
C GLY A 41 -24.25 -24.92 16.07
N GLU A 42 -24.41 -25.75 17.11
CA GLU A 42 -23.32 -26.56 17.68
C GLU A 42 -22.76 -27.56 16.65
N ASP A 43 -23.63 -28.26 15.93
CA ASP A 43 -23.25 -29.20 14.89
C ASP A 43 -22.52 -28.50 13.74
N LEU A 44 -22.99 -27.31 13.34
CA LEU A 44 -22.34 -26.48 12.32
C LEU A 44 -20.92 -26.08 12.73
N CYS A 45 -20.73 -25.59 13.95
CA CYS A 45 -19.40 -25.26 14.50
C CYS A 45 -18.46 -26.48 14.41
N LYS A 46 -18.93 -27.65 14.85
CA LYS A 46 -18.15 -28.89 14.83
C LYS A 46 -17.75 -29.32 13.41
N TYR A 47 -18.66 -29.22 12.44
CA TYR A 47 -18.37 -29.63 11.07
C TYR A 47 -17.44 -28.64 10.36
N LEU A 48 -17.65 -27.33 10.52
CA LEU A 48 -16.73 -26.31 10.00
C LEU A 48 -15.33 -26.44 10.59
N HIS A 49 -15.23 -26.71 11.89
CA HIS A 49 -13.96 -26.99 12.54
C HIS A 49 -13.24 -28.19 11.91
N SER A 50 -13.98 -29.26 11.64
CA SER A 50 -13.43 -30.47 11.00
C SER A 50 -12.93 -30.19 9.58
N LEU A 51 -13.66 -29.36 8.81
CA LEU A 51 -13.22 -28.91 7.49
C LEU A 51 -11.95 -28.04 7.57
N LYS A 52 -11.87 -27.15 8.56
CA LYS A 52 -10.67 -26.34 8.83
C LYS A 52 -9.47 -27.24 9.14
N VAL A 53 -9.62 -28.24 10.00
CA VAL A 53 -8.54 -29.19 10.33
C VAL A 53 -8.05 -29.94 9.09
N ILE A 54 -8.93 -30.27 8.14
CA ILE A 54 -8.49 -30.87 6.87
C ILE A 54 -7.56 -29.93 6.08
N LEU A 55 -7.90 -28.64 6.01
CA LEU A 55 -7.17 -27.64 5.22
C LEU A 55 -5.83 -27.21 5.85
N TYR A 56 -5.78 -27.09 7.18
CA TYR A 56 -4.61 -26.56 7.89
C TYR A 56 -3.79 -27.64 8.62
N GLY A 57 -4.35 -28.83 8.83
CA GLY A 57 -3.77 -29.87 9.67
C GLY A 57 -3.93 -29.60 11.17
N GLU A 58 -3.69 -30.63 11.98
CA GLU A 58 -3.69 -30.55 13.45
C GLU A 58 -2.49 -31.34 13.98
N GLY A 59 -1.34 -30.66 14.13
CA GLY A 59 -0.07 -31.27 14.53
C GLY A 59 0.62 -32.09 13.43
N THR A 60 -0.01 -32.29 12.28
CA THR A 60 0.55 -32.90 11.07
C THR A 60 0.21 -32.08 9.83
N PRO A 61 1.02 -32.11 8.76
CA PRO A 61 0.70 -31.43 7.52
C PRO A 61 -0.63 -31.94 6.92
N PRO A 62 -1.44 -31.04 6.31
CA PRO A 62 -2.69 -31.42 5.67
C PRO A 62 -2.42 -32.36 4.48
N SER A 63 -3.29 -33.37 4.28
CA SER A 63 -3.20 -34.29 3.14
C SER A 63 -3.72 -33.60 1.88
N PRO A 64 -2.91 -33.49 0.81
CA PRO A 64 -3.34 -32.88 -0.44
C PRO A 64 -4.58 -33.54 -1.02
N GLU A 65 -4.70 -34.88 -0.96
CA GLU A 65 -5.86 -35.58 -1.52
C GLU A 65 -7.14 -35.22 -0.78
N LYS A 66 -7.09 -35.11 0.56
CA LYS A 66 -8.25 -34.71 1.37
C LYS A 66 -8.63 -33.25 1.14
N CYS A 67 -7.66 -32.36 0.98
CA CYS A 67 -7.90 -30.96 0.64
C CYS A 67 -8.55 -30.81 -0.73
N THR A 68 -8.01 -31.50 -1.75
CA THR A 68 -8.59 -31.50 -3.10
C THR A 68 -10.01 -32.04 -3.08
N ALA A 69 -10.26 -33.18 -2.41
CA ALA A 69 -11.59 -33.75 -2.26
C ALA A 69 -12.58 -32.79 -1.58
N LEU A 70 -12.15 -32.11 -0.50
CA LEU A 70 -12.94 -31.08 0.18
C LEU A 70 -13.31 -29.95 -0.78
N ILE A 71 -12.34 -29.38 -1.50
CA ILE A 71 -12.54 -28.20 -2.33
C ILE A 71 -13.41 -28.54 -3.54
N VAL A 72 -13.19 -29.69 -4.19
CA VAL A 72 -14.06 -30.20 -5.25
C VAL A 72 -15.49 -30.34 -4.73
N ALA A 73 -15.67 -30.97 -3.57
CA ALA A 73 -16.99 -31.11 -2.97
C ALA A 73 -17.60 -29.76 -2.60
N ALA A 74 -16.81 -28.79 -2.12
CA ALA A 74 -17.28 -27.46 -1.73
C ALA A 74 -17.73 -26.60 -2.93
N CYS A 75 -17.09 -26.75 -4.08
CA CYS A 75 -17.40 -26.04 -5.32
C CYS A 75 -18.46 -26.75 -6.20
N SER A 76 -18.77 -28.02 -5.93
CA SER A 76 -19.76 -28.79 -6.70
C SER A 76 -21.17 -28.63 -6.11
N GLN A 77 -22.20 -28.65 -6.95
CA GLN A 77 -23.59 -28.60 -6.48
C GLN A 77 -23.92 -29.75 -5.53
N GLY A 78 -24.61 -29.43 -4.42
CA GLY A 78 -25.17 -30.43 -3.52
C GLY A 78 -26.51 -30.97 -4.01
N GLU A 79 -27.11 -31.88 -3.24
CA GLU A 79 -28.41 -32.49 -3.54
C GLU A 79 -29.55 -31.46 -3.68
N LYS A 80 -29.42 -30.30 -3.02
CA LYS A 80 -30.35 -29.16 -3.08
C LYS A 80 -29.92 -28.08 -4.09
N GLY A 81 -28.93 -28.36 -4.94
CA GLY A 81 -28.47 -27.46 -6.00
C GLY A 81 -27.61 -26.27 -5.55
N GLN A 82 -27.13 -26.24 -4.30
CA GLN A 82 -26.28 -25.17 -3.79
C GLN A 82 -24.89 -25.67 -3.38
N GLU A 83 -23.89 -24.87 -3.70
CA GLU A 83 -22.48 -25.08 -3.42
C GLU A 83 -22.11 -24.54 -2.03
N LEU A 84 -21.20 -25.23 -1.33
CA LEU A 84 -20.78 -24.79 0.00
C LEU A 84 -20.11 -23.42 -0.07
N MET A 85 -19.24 -23.20 -1.06
CA MET A 85 -18.55 -21.92 -1.26
C MET A 85 -19.54 -20.75 -1.36
N SER A 86 -20.62 -20.95 -2.11
CA SER A 86 -21.73 -19.99 -2.19
C SER A 86 -22.38 -19.79 -0.82
N LEU A 87 -22.78 -20.86 -0.14
CA LEU A 87 -23.45 -20.78 1.16
C LEU A 87 -22.61 -20.11 2.26
N LEU A 88 -21.28 -20.33 2.27
CA LEU A 88 -20.38 -19.67 3.22
C LEU A 88 -20.46 -18.14 3.12
N ILE A 89 -20.65 -17.61 1.91
CA ILE A 89 -20.84 -16.17 1.66
C ILE A 89 -22.29 -15.77 1.97
N GLN A 90 -23.26 -16.49 1.43
CA GLN A 90 -24.67 -16.07 1.46
C GLN A 90 -25.34 -16.17 2.83
N LYS A 91 -24.83 -17.04 3.71
CA LYS A 91 -25.45 -17.37 5.00
C LYS A 91 -24.63 -16.89 6.19
N MET A 92 -23.59 -16.09 5.97
CA MET A 92 -22.66 -15.66 7.01
C MET A 92 -23.34 -14.99 8.20
N ASP A 93 -24.34 -14.15 7.93
CA ASP A 93 -25.15 -13.44 8.94
C ASP A 93 -26.00 -14.40 9.80
N GLN A 94 -26.41 -15.53 9.25
CA GLN A 94 -27.19 -16.57 9.94
C GLN A 94 -26.32 -17.53 10.77
N MET A 95 -24.99 -17.49 10.61
CA MET A 95 -24.10 -18.38 11.36
C MET A 95 -23.84 -17.86 12.78
N PRO A 96 -23.72 -18.74 13.79
CA PRO A 96 -23.20 -18.38 15.11
C PRO A 96 -21.80 -17.77 15.01
N PHE A 97 -21.44 -16.90 15.97
CA PHE A 97 -20.17 -16.16 15.94
C PHE A 97 -18.93 -17.07 15.78
N GLU A 98 -18.83 -18.16 16.54
CA GLU A 98 -17.71 -19.10 16.41
C GLU A 98 -17.73 -19.86 15.07
N ALA A 99 -18.91 -20.17 14.54
CA ALA A 99 -19.05 -20.77 13.22
C ALA A 99 -18.55 -19.84 12.11
N ARG A 100 -18.79 -18.52 12.20
CA ARG A 100 -18.30 -17.53 11.22
C ARG A 100 -16.77 -17.54 11.13
N LYS A 101 -16.06 -17.68 12.25
CA LYS A 101 -14.59 -17.73 12.25
C LYS A 101 -14.07 -18.94 11.48
N ASP A 102 -14.60 -20.13 11.77
CA ASP A 102 -14.19 -21.35 11.06
C ASP A 102 -14.68 -21.34 9.60
N ALA A 103 -15.84 -20.75 9.29
CA ALA A 103 -16.30 -20.53 7.92
C ALA A 103 -15.34 -19.66 7.10
N VAL A 104 -14.85 -18.55 7.67
CA VAL A 104 -13.82 -17.71 7.03
C VAL A 104 -12.57 -18.53 6.77
N GLN A 105 -12.09 -19.30 7.75
CA GLN A 105 -10.88 -20.14 7.58
C GLN A 105 -11.08 -21.24 6.52
N VAL A 106 -12.26 -21.86 6.46
CA VAL A 106 -12.56 -22.85 5.41
C VAL A 106 -12.56 -22.20 4.03
N PHE A 107 -13.17 -21.02 3.90
CA PHE A 107 -13.18 -20.29 2.63
C PHE A 107 -11.77 -19.85 2.21
N THR A 108 -11.03 -19.17 3.09
CA THR A 108 -9.68 -18.66 2.77
C THR A 108 -8.69 -19.80 2.56
N GLY A 109 -8.80 -20.88 3.35
CA GLY A 109 -8.02 -22.10 3.14
C GLY A 109 -8.27 -22.75 1.79
N ALA A 110 -9.52 -22.78 1.32
CA ALA A 110 -9.87 -23.27 -0.01
C ALA A 110 -9.29 -22.40 -1.13
N ILE A 111 -9.31 -21.06 -0.97
CA ILE A 111 -8.74 -20.10 -1.93
C ILE A 111 -7.22 -20.24 -2.02
N ARG A 112 -6.55 -20.38 -0.87
CA ARG A 112 -5.09 -20.49 -0.78
C ARG A 112 -4.55 -21.83 -1.29
N PHE A 113 -5.35 -22.88 -1.23
CA PHE A 113 -4.90 -24.22 -1.60
C PHE A 113 -4.62 -24.33 -3.10
N HIS A 114 -3.47 -24.93 -3.42
CA HIS A 114 -3.09 -25.32 -4.76
C HIS A 114 -2.99 -26.83 -4.79
N GLY A 115 -3.66 -27.47 -5.74
CA GLY A 115 -3.52 -28.91 -5.92
C GLY A 115 -2.14 -29.30 -6.44
N GLU A 116 -1.89 -30.61 -6.59
CA GLU A 116 -0.56 -31.13 -6.92
C GLU A 116 -0.06 -30.67 -8.30
N ALA A 117 -0.96 -30.41 -9.25
CA ALA A 117 -0.63 -29.85 -10.56
C ALA A 117 -0.68 -28.31 -10.57
N GLY A 118 -0.79 -27.67 -9.40
CA GLY A 118 -0.90 -26.22 -9.24
C GLY A 118 -2.30 -25.66 -9.49
N GLU A 119 -3.33 -26.52 -9.55
CA GLU A 119 -4.70 -26.09 -9.80
C GLU A 119 -5.28 -25.27 -8.65
N LYS A 120 -5.85 -24.11 -8.98
CA LYS A 120 -6.54 -23.21 -8.04
C LYS A 120 -8.05 -23.39 -8.15
N LEU A 121 -8.56 -24.54 -7.69
CA LEU A 121 -9.96 -24.95 -7.92
C LEU A 121 -10.98 -23.95 -7.38
N ALA A 122 -10.79 -23.44 -6.16
CA ALA A 122 -11.70 -22.48 -5.55
C ALA A 122 -11.66 -21.10 -6.24
N VAL A 123 -10.49 -20.68 -6.74
CA VAL A 123 -10.34 -19.44 -7.52
C VAL A 123 -11.08 -19.57 -8.84
N ARG A 124 -10.88 -20.68 -9.58
CA ARG A 124 -11.59 -20.95 -10.83
C ARG A 124 -13.10 -21.02 -10.64
N TYR A 125 -13.55 -21.55 -9.51
CA TYR A 125 -14.96 -21.51 -9.14
C TYR A 125 -15.46 -20.07 -9.02
N LEU A 126 -14.77 -19.19 -8.27
CA LEU A 126 -15.19 -17.79 -8.13
C LEU A 126 -15.11 -16.99 -9.44
N GLU A 127 -14.12 -17.27 -10.30
CA GLU A 127 -14.04 -16.68 -11.65
C GLU A 127 -15.30 -16.99 -12.49
N GLY A 128 -15.94 -18.14 -12.27
CA GLY A 128 -17.20 -18.52 -12.91
C GLY A 128 -18.46 -18.00 -12.21
N HIS A 129 -18.34 -17.35 -11.05
CA HIS A 129 -19.46 -16.90 -10.20
C HIS A 129 -19.23 -15.48 -9.67
N PRO A 130 -19.17 -14.46 -10.55
CA PRO A 130 -18.87 -13.08 -10.17
C PRO A 130 -19.88 -12.49 -9.17
N GLU A 131 -21.13 -12.94 -9.17
CA GLU A 131 -22.15 -12.52 -8.21
C GLU A 131 -21.79 -12.85 -6.75
N LEU A 132 -20.92 -13.84 -6.54
CA LEU A 132 -20.39 -14.17 -5.22
C LEU A 132 -19.31 -13.17 -4.78
N LEU A 133 -18.51 -12.66 -5.70
CA LEU A 133 -17.53 -11.61 -5.44
C LEU A 133 -18.24 -10.29 -5.08
N ASP A 134 -19.32 -9.97 -5.80
CA ASP A 134 -20.19 -8.83 -5.48
C ASP A 134 -20.78 -8.96 -4.07
N ARG A 135 -21.39 -10.11 -3.77
CA ARG A 135 -22.00 -10.33 -2.45
C ARG A 135 -20.97 -10.27 -1.33
N LEU A 136 -19.78 -10.80 -1.57
CA LEU A 136 -18.71 -10.83 -0.57
C LEU A 136 -18.26 -9.42 -0.22
N ILE A 137 -18.02 -8.56 -1.21
CA ILE A 137 -17.58 -7.19 -0.95
C ILE A 137 -18.71 -6.32 -0.37
N LEU A 138 -19.96 -6.54 -0.80
CA LEU A 138 -21.15 -5.90 -0.21
C LEU A 138 -21.40 -6.30 1.25
N GLY A 139 -20.70 -7.30 1.78
CA GLY A 139 -20.74 -7.66 3.20
C GLY A 139 -20.33 -6.51 4.13
N TYR A 140 -19.58 -5.52 3.65
CA TYR A 140 -19.28 -4.30 4.41
C TYR A 140 -20.52 -3.45 4.75
N ASP A 141 -21.64 -3.62 4.02
CA ASP A 141 -22.92 -2.97 4.35
C ASP A 141 -23.57 -3.56 5.63
N ASN A 142 -23.07 -4.71 6.13
CA ASN A 142 -23.52 -5.33 7.37
C ASN A 142 -22.38 -5.39 8.40
N SER A 143 -22.47 -4.55 9.44
CA SER A 143 -21.45 -4.44 10.49
C SER A 143 -21.16 -5.76 11.22
N ASP A 144 -22.13 -6.66 11.32
CA ASP A 144 -21.97 -7.92 12.08
C ASP A 144 -21.06 -8.93 11.37
N ILE A 145 -20.90 -8.80 10.05
CA ILE A 145 -20.10 -9.71 9.22
C ILE A 145 -19.01 -8.99 8.42
N ALA A 146 -18.95 -7.66 8.46
CA ALA A 146 -18.02 -6.84 7.67
C ALA A 146 -16.57 -7.34 7.77
N LEU A 147 -16.07 -7.59 8.98
CA LEU A 147 -14.70 -8.07 9.20
C LEU A 147 -14.48 -9.52 8.69
N ASN A 148 -15.52 -10.36 8.74
CA ASN A 148 -15.45 -11.71 8.17
C ASN A 148 -15.34 -11.63 6.64
N CYS A 149 -16.18 -10.81 6.02
CA CYS A 149 -16.16 -10.56 4.59
C CYS A 149 -14.85 -9.92 4.15
N GLY A 150 -14.36 -8.90 4.86
CA GLY A 150 -13.09 -8.25 4.56
C GLY A 150 -11.90 -9.19 4.59
N ALA A 151 -11.84 -10.10 5.57
CA ALA A 151 -10.80 -11.15 5.61
C ALA A 151 -10.85 -12.09 4.40
N MET A 152 -12.05 -12.49 3.96
CA MET A 152 -12.23 -13.33 2.78
C MET A 152 -11.88 -12.58 1.47
N VAL A 153 -12.26 -11.30 1.36
CA VAL A 153 -11.89 -10.46 0.22
C VAL A 153 -10.37 -10.32 0.12
N ARG A 154 -9.68 -10.06 1.22
CA ARG A 154 -8.21 -9.93 1.24
C ARG A 154 -7.52 -11.20 0.76
N GLU A 155 -8.01 -12.39 1.14
CA GLU A 155 -7.46 -13.63 0.58
C GLU A 155 -7.72 -13.75 -0.94
N CYS A 156 -8.90 -13.35 -1.42
CA CYS A 156 -9.18 -13.31 -2.85
C CYS A 156 -8.27 -12.33 -3.60
N ILE A 157 -7.92 -11.18 -3.00
CA ILE A 157 -7.05 -10.16 -3.61
C ILE A 157 -5.67 -10.73 -3.95
N HIS A 158 -5.18 -11.74 -3.24
CA HIS A 158 -3.92 -12.41 -3.58
C HIS A 158 -3.91 -13.08 -4.97
N HIS A 159 -5.09 -13.27 -5.57
CA HIS A 159 -5.26 -13.82 -6.92
C HIS A 159 -5.60 -12.70 -7.90
N GLU A 160 -4.69 -12.45 -8.85
CA GLU A 160 -4.76 -11.32 -9.80
C GLU A 160 -6.09 -11.25 -10.56
N SER A 161 -6.66 -12.40 -10.97
CA SER A 161 -7.94 -12.45 -11.66
C SER A 161 -9.12 -11.96 -10.82
N LEU A 162 -9.14 -12.28 -9.52
CA LEU A 162 -10.19 -11.83 -8.60
C LEU A 162 -9.98 -10.36 -8.20
N ALA A 163 -8.74 -9.92 -7.98
CA ALA A 163 -8.43 -8.51 -7.75
C ALA A 163 -8.84 -7.63 -8.94
N ASN A 164 -8.57 -8.09 -10.18
CA ASN A 164 -8.96 -7.43 -11.41
C ASN A 164 -10.48 -7.21 -11.49
N TYR A 165 -11.27 -8.20 -11.05
CA TYR A 165 -12.72 -8.08 -11.01
C TYR A 165 -13.19 -6.85 -10.21
N TRP A 166 -12.68 -6.68 -8.97
CA TRP A 166 -13.08 -5.54 -8.14
C TRP A 166 -12.52 -4.21 -8.62
N LEU A 167 -11.28 -4.17 -9.13
CA LEU A 167 -10.71 -2.94 -9.67
C LEU A 167 -11.56 -2.38 -10.82
N PHE A 168 -12.06 -3.24 -11.71
CA PHE A 168 -12.84 -2.80 -12.87
C PHE A 168 -14.37 -2.86 -12.64
N SER A 169 -14.83 -3.13 -11.42
CA SER A 169 -16.24 -3.13 -11.04
C SER A 169 -16.71 -1.76 -10.56
N GLU A 170 -17.99 -1.45 -10.80
CA GLU A 170 -18.66 -0.27 -10.22
C GLU A 170 -18.67 -0.31 -8.68
N LEU A 171 -18.54 -1.49 -8.08
CA LEU A 171 -18.44 -1.66 -6.63
C LEU A 171 -17.16 -1.05 -6.05
N LEU A 172 -16.13 -0.78 -6.87
CA LEU A 172 -14.94 -0.07 -6.40
C LEU A 172 -15.30 1.28 -5.76
N LEU A 173 -16.25 2.01 -6.34
CA LEU A 173 -16.66 3.32 -5.82
C LEU A 173 -17.39 3.21 -4.47
N ARG A 174 -17.93 2.04 -4.12
CA ARG A 174 -18.57 1.79 -2.82
C ARG A 174 -17.55 1.81 -1.68
N PHE A 175 -16.28 1.47 -1.95
CA PHE A 175 -15.23 1.56 -0.94
C PHE A 175 -15.14 2.94 -0.32
N PHE A 176 -15.20 4.02 -1.11
CA PHE A 176 -15.11 5.38 -0.59
C PHE A 176 -16.18 5.68 0.47
N GLY A 177 -17.36 5.06 0.38
CA GLY A 177 -18.38 5.13 1.43
C GLY A 177 -18.00 4.33 2.68
N TRP A 178 -17.48 3.11 2.52
CA TRP A 178 -17.05 2.26 3.65
C TRP A 178 -15.82 2.81 4.38
N LEU A 179 -14.90 3.46 3.67
CA LEU A 179 -13.74 4.15 4.27
C LEU A 179 -14.15 5.31 5.19
N GLU A 180 -15.36 5.82 5.02
CA GLU A 180 -15.97 6.89 5.82
C GLU A 180 -17.05 6.37 6.78
N ALA A 181 -17.12 5.06 7.00
CA ALA A 181 -18.09 4.48 7.91
C ALA A 181 -17.88 4.99 9.35
N LYS A 182 -19.00 5.23 10.06
CA LYS A 182 -18.96 5.67 11.46
C LYS A 182 -18.42 4.59 12.41
N ALA A 183 -18.64 3.31 12.07
CA ALA A 183 -18.09 2.18 12.77
C ALA A 183 -16.60 2.06 12.45
N PHE A 184 -15.76 2.38 13.43
CA PHE A 184 -14.31 2.50 13.24
C PHE A 184 -13.69 1.17 12.77
N GLU A 185 -14.13 0.05 13.34
CA GLU A 185 -13.70 -1.29 12.97
C GLU A 185 -14.03 -1.64 11.52
N VAL A 186 -15.20 -1.22 11.02
CA VAL A 186 -15.61 -1.41 9.63
C VAL A 186 -14.77 -0.55 8.69
N ALA A 187 -14.64 0.75 9.00
CA ALA A 187 -13.84 1.67 8.18
C ALA A 187 -12.36 1.27 8.13
N SER A 188 -11.80 0.83 9.26
CA SER A 188 -10.41 0.38 9.36
C SER A 188 -10.15 -0.90 8.56
N ASP A 189 -11.06 -1.88 8.66
CA ASP A 189 -10.95 -3.13 7.90
C ASP A 189 -11.14 -2.89 6.39
N ALA A 190 -12.11 -2.04 6.02
CA ALA A 190 -12.32 -1.59 4.64
C ALA A 190 -11.08 -0.87 4.08
N PHE A 191 -10.43 -0.03 4.89
CA PHE A 191 -9.17 0.62 4.48
C PHE A 191 -8.05 -0.40 4.28
N ALA A 192 -7.94 -1.41 5.14
CA ALA A 192 -6.95 -2.48 4.97
C ALA A 192 -7.19 -3.24 3.64
N THR A 193 -8.43 -3.61 3.34
CA THR A 193 -8.79 -4.24 2.07
C THR A 193 -8.54 -3.33 0.87
N PHE A 194 -8.91 -2.05 0.95
CA PHE A 194 -8.68 -1.08 -0.12
C PHE A 194 -7.18 -0.89 -0.39
N LYS A 195 -6.37 -0.68 0.66
CA LYS A 195 -4.92 -0.58 0.55
C LYS A 195 -4.33 -1.82 -0.10
N GLU A 196 -4.72 -3.02 0.34
CA GLU A 196 -4.19 -4.26 -0.21
C GLU A 196 -4.53 -4.41 -1.69
N LEU A 197 -5.78 -4.11 -2.09
CA LEU A 197 -6.20 -4.11 -3.49
C LEU A 197 -5.32 -3.21 -4.38
N PHE A 198 -4.92 -2.05 -3.85
CA PHE A 198 -4.13 -1.05 -4.57
C PHE A 198 -2.61 -1.22 -4.45
N THR A 199 -2.11 -2.15 -3.64
CA THR A 199 -0.67 -2.31 -3.41
C THR A 199 -0.13 -3.72 -3.68
N TYR A 200 -1.01 -4.72 -3.85
CA TYR A 200 -0.58 -6.11 -4.07
C TYR A 200 -0.14 -6.37 -5.52
N HIS A 201 -1.05 -6.26 -6.50
CA HIS A 201 -0.75 -6.50 -7.93
C HIS A 201 -0.35 -5.21 -8.65
N LYS A 202 0.87 -4.73 -8.39
CA LYS A 202 1.35 -3.40 -8.84
C LYS A 202 1.12 -3.09 -10.32
N LYS A 203 1.39 -4.06 -11.20
CA LYS A 203 1.19 -3.91 -12.66
C LYS A 203 -0.29 -3.72 -13.01
N LEU A 204 -1.16 -4.55 -12.44
CA LEU A 204 -2.60 -4.48 -12.63
C LEU A 204 -3.16 -3.14 -12.11
N VAL A 205 -2.69 -2.70 -10.93
CA VAL A 205 -3.09 -1.41 -10.35
C VAL A 205 -2.65 -0.25 -11.23
N SER A 206 -1.41 -0.26 -11.74
CA SER A 206 -0.93 0.77 -12.67
C SER A 206 -1.81 0.84 -13.93
N GLN A 207 -2.12 -0.29 -14.56
CA GLN A 207 -3.03 -0.36 -15.71
C GLN A 207 -4.43 0.19 -15.38
N PHE A 208 -4.97 -0.17 -14.22
CA PHE A 208 -6.26 0.36 -13.75
C PHE A 208 -6.22 1.88 -13.55
N LEU A 209 -5.22 2.39 -12.83
CA LEU A 209 -5.10 3.82 -12.51
C LEU A 209 -4.85 4.66 -13.76
N GLU A 210 -4.14 4.14 -14.76
CA GLU A 210 -4.00 4.79 -16.05
C GLU A 210 -5.34 4.85 -16.79
N ALA A 211 -6.06 3.73 -16.87
CA ALA A 211 -7.35 3.62 -17.56
C ALA A 211 -8.50 4.39 -16.88
N ARG A 212 -8.46 4.54 -15.55
CA ARG A 212 -9.51 5.15 -14.71
C ARG A 212 -9.02 6.34 -13.89
N TYR A 213 -7.96 7.00 -14.35
CA TYR A 213 -7.29 8.09 -13.64
C TYR A 213 -8.26 9.14 -13.10
N THR A 214 -9.03 9.77 -13.98
CA THR A 214 -9.90 10.90 -13.63
C THR A 214 -10.97 10.53 -12.60
N PRO A 215 -11.85 9.53 -12.84
CA PRO A 215 -12.87 9.19 -11.86
C PRO A 215 -12.28 8.69 -10.53
N PHE A 216 -11.16 7.96 -10.56
CA PHE A 216 -10.50 7.50 -9.35
C PHE A 216 -9.97 8.66 -8.51
N PHE A 217 -9.15 9.55 -9.08
CA PHE A 217 -8.54 10.64 -8.32
C PHE A 217 -9.55 11.72 -7.92
N GLN A 218 -10.63 11.92 -8.69
CA GLN A 218 -11.76 12.75 -8.24
C GLN A 218 -12.39 12.21 -6.95
N ALA A 219 -12.65 10.90 -6.89
CA ALA A 219 -13.15 10.26 -5.67
C ALA A 219 -12.09 10.28 -4.55
N TYR A 220 -10.81 10.05 -4.88
CA TYR A 220 -9.71 10.02 -3.92
C TYR A 220 -9.47 11.36 -3.23
N THR A 221 -9.62 12.48 -3.96
CA THR A 221 -9.53 13.83 -3.38
C THR A 221 -10.51 14.02 -2.22
N SER A 222 -11.71 13.42 -2.28
CA SER A 222 -12.67 13.51 -1.17
C SER A 222 -12.14 12.91 0.13
N LEU A 223 -11.31 11.86 0.06
CA LEU A 223 -10.67 11.25 1.23
C LEU A 223 -9.56 12.14 1.80
N LEU A 224 -8.80 12.82 0.93
CA LEU A 224 -7.75 13.76 1.33
C LEU A 224 -8.31 15.02 2.01
N THR A 225 -9.55 15.38 1.70
CA THR A 225 -10.26 16.51 2.30
C THR A 225 -11.32 16.09 3.32
N SER A 226 -11.34 14.81 3.71
CA SER A 226 -12.34 14.29 4.65
C SER A 226 -12.22 14.94 6.03
N SER A 227 -13.35 15.12 6.72
CA SER A 227 -13.36 15.49 8.15
C SER A 227 -12.86 14.36 9.06
N ASN A 228 -12.87 13.12 8.60
CA ASN A 228 -12.37 11.97 9.35
C ASN A 228 -10.83 11.97 9.36
N TYR A 229 -10.25 12.20 10.55
CA TYR A 229 -8.80 12.24 10.74
C TYR A 229 -8.10 10.97 10.26
N VAL A 230 -8.64 9.79 10.61
CA VAL A 230 -8.02 8.51 10.29
C VAL A 230 -8.04 8.28 8.79
N THR A 231 -9.19 8.51 8.15
CA THR A 231 -9.33 8.36 6.69
C THR A 231 -8.41 9.32 5.94
N ARG A 232 -8.35 10.59 6.35
CA ARG A 232 -7.45 11.59 5.75
C ARG A 232 -5.98 11.17 5.87
N ARG A 233 -5.55 10.76 7.07
CA ARG A 233 -4.17 10.32 7.32
C ARG A 233 -3.78 9.10 6.51
N LEU A 234 -4.61 8.05 6.56
CA LEU A 234 -4.31 6.79 5.88
C LEU A 234 -4.34 6.96 4.36
N SER A 235 -5.29 7.74 3.83
CA SER A 235 -5.38 8.03 2.40
C SER A 235 -4.19 8.84 1.90
N LEU A 236 -3.70 9.79 2.68
CA LEU A 236 -2.52 10.57 2.31
C LEU A 236 -1.25 9.71 2.29
N LYS A 237 -1.10 8.82 3.27
CA LYS A 237 -0.01 7.84 3.30
C LYS A 237 -0.07 6.90 2.09
N LEU A 238 -1.25 6.33 1.80
CA LEU A 238 -1.43 5.45 0.64
C LEU A 238 -1.17 6.18 -0.68
N LEU A 239 -1.55 7.46 -0.79
CA LEU A 239 -1.23 8.27 -1.97
C LEU A 239 0.29 8.37 -2.19
N GLY A 240 1.06 8.64 -1.13
CA GLY A 240 2.51 8.66 -1.21
C GLY A 240 3.08 7.32 -1.69
N GLU A 241 2.60 6.21 -1.13
CA GLU A 241 3.00 4.84 -1.55
C GLU A 241 2.67 4.59 -3.03
N LEU A 242 1.49 5.01 -3.50
CA LEU A 242 1.06 4.83 -4.90
C LEU A 242 1.90 5.66 -5.87
N LEU A 243 2.17 6.92 -5.55
CA LEU A 243 2.90 7.83 -6.44
C LEU A 243 4.38 7.47 -6.55
N LEU A 244 4.96 6.88 -5.51
CA LEU A 244 6.37 6.48 -5.50
C LEU A 244 6.61 5.09 -6.06
N ASP A 245 5.56 4.29 -6.30
CA ASP A 245 5.74 2.98 -6.93
C ASP A 245 6.24 3.11 -8.38
N LYS A 246 7.27 2.35 -8.72
CA LYS A 246 7.90 2.38 -10.06
C LYS A 246 6.92 2.07 -11.18
N GLU A 247 5.95 1.17 -10.95
CA GLU A 247 4.95 0.80 -11.96
C GLU A 247 3.98 1.96 -12.21
N ASN A 248 3.82 2.87 -11.23
CA ASN A 248 2.93 4.01 -11.29
C ASN A 248 3.61 5.29 -11.78
N THR A 249 4.81 5.22 -12.37
CA THR A 249 5.52 6.40 -12.88
C THR A 249 4.65 7.28 -13.82
N PRO A 250 3.88 6.73 -14.78
CA PRO A 250 3.00 7.56 -15.62
C PRO A 250 1.90 8.28 -14.81
N ILE A 251 1.34 7.60 -13.82
CA ILE A 251 0.31 8.13 -12.91
C ILE A 251 0.89 9.24 -12.05
N MET A 252 2.10 9.04 -11.51
CA MET A 252 2.82 10.03 -10.72
C MET A 252 3.08 11.29 -11.53
N ILE A 253 3.65 11.17 -12.74
CA ILE A 253 3.94 12.31 -13.62
C ILE A 253 2.67 13.11 -13.89
N LYS A 254 1.55 12.43 -14.17
CA LYS A 254 0.26 13.09 -14.39
C LYS A 254 -0.24 13.80 -13.13
N TYR A 255 -0.14 13.16 -11.97
CA TYR A 255 -0.59 13.72 -10.68
C TYR A 255 0.17 14.97 -10.29
N ILE A 256 1.50 14.95 -10.39
CA ILE A 256 2.36 16.06 -10.00
C ILE A 256 2.40 17.20 -11.03
N SER A 257 1.72 17.03 -12.16
CA SER A 257 1.57 18.06 -13.19
C SER A 257 0.32 18.92 -13.01
N ASP A 258 -0.56 18.56 -12.06
CA ASP A 258 -1.81 19.26 -11.78
C ASP A 258 -1.63 20.27 -10.63
N VAL A 259 -1.99 21.52 -10.90
CA VAL A 259 -1.90 22.63 -9.95
C VAL A 259 -2.84 22.44 -8.76
N GLU A 260 -4.02 21.86 -8.96
CA GLU A 260 -4.98 21.64 -7.88
C GLU A 260 -4.47 20.59 -6.90
N ASN A 261 -3.81 19.55 -7.39
CA ASN A 261 -3.16 18.57 -6.52
C ASN A 261 -2.04 19.21 -5.69
N LEU A 262 -1.25 20.13 -6.27
CA LEU A 262 -0.24 20.87 -5.51
C LEU A 262 -0.88 21.77 -4.44
N LYS A 263 -1.95 22.50 -4.77
CA LYS A 263 -2.69 23.33 -3.80
C LYS A 263 -3.20 22.49 -2.61
N ILE A 264 -3.77 21.31 -2.87
CA ILE A 264 -4.21 20.38 -1.83
C ILE A 264 -3.05 20.02 -0.90
N MET A 265 -1.89 19.62 -1.46
CA MET A 265 -0.73 19.26 -0.65
C MET A 265 -0.18 20.43 0.17
N MET A 266 -0.11 21.62 -0.41
CA MET A 266 0.31 22.84 0.30
C MET A 266 -0.65 23.22 1.44
N ASN A 267 -1.95 22.99 1.28
CA ASN A 267 -2.94 23.19 2.34
C ASN A 267 -2.82 22.12 3.44
N LEU A 268 -2.56 20.86 3.08
CA LEU A 268 -2.37 19.77 4.05
C LEU A 268 -1.07 19.92 4.87
N LEU A 269 -0.03 20.57 4.32
CA LEU A 269 1.13 20.99 5.10
C LEU A 269 0.73 21.93 6.25
N LYS A 270 -0.36 22.68 6.13
CA LYS A 270 -0.89 23.59 7.17
C LYS A 270 -1.96 22.94 8.06
N ASP A 271 -2.22 21.63 7.94
CA ASP A 271 -3.25 20.96 8.75
C ASP A 271 -2.90 21.08 10.25
N SER A 272 -3.90 21.20 11.11
CA SER A 272 -3.73 21.24 12.58
C SER A 272 -2.96 20.04 13.16
N SER A 273 -2.99 18.89 12.48
CA SER A 273 -2.34 17.66 12.92
C SER A 273 -0.95 17.51 12.30
N GLN A 274 0.07 17.53 13.15
CA GLN A 274 1.46 17.19 12.83
C GLN A 274 1.62 15.89 12.00
N ASN A 275 0.83 14.85 12.25
CA ASN A 275 0.91 13.62 11.46
C ASN A 275 0.39 13.78 10.02
N ILE A 276 -0.58 14.66 9.78
CA ILE A 276 -1.09 14.93 8.42
C ILE A 276 -0.06 15.78 7.68
N GLN A 277 0.47 16.80 8.34
CA GLN A 277 1.54 17.64 7.81
C GLN A 277 2.73 16.78 7.34
N TYR A 278 3.17 15.83 8.17
CA TYR A 278 4.29 14.93 7.85
C TYR A 278 4.00 14.04 6.63
N GLU A 279 2.82 13.43 6.53
CA GLU A 279 2.47 12.63 5.34
C GLU A 279 2.29 13.52 4.09
N ALA A 280 1.77 14.74 4.23
CA ALA A 280 1.65 15.71 3.14
C ALA A 280 3.03 16.12 2.59
N PHE A 281 4.02 16.25 3.45
CA PHE A 281 5.40 16.54 3.06
C PHE A 281 5.96 15.48 2.10
N HIS A 282 5.70 14.19 2.34
CA HIS A 282 6.18 13.11 1.48
C HIS A 282 5.59 13.13 0.07
N VAL A 283 4.38 13.67 -0.09
CA VAL A 283 3.78 13.88 -1.42
C VAL A 283 4.25 15.21 -2.03
N PHE A 284 4.27 16.29 -1.24
CA PHE A 284 4.73 17.61 -1.67
C PHE A 284 6.16 17.60 -2.21
N LYS A 285 7.08 16.86 -1.57
CA LYS A 285 8.47 16.78 -2.03
C LYS A 285 8.60 16.23 -3.45
N VAL A 286 7.67 15.37 -3.90
CA VAL A 286 7.67 14.81 -5.27
C VAL A 286 7.36 15.90 -6.30
N PHE A 287 6.46 16.85 -5.99
CA PHE A 287 6.21 18.01 -6.85
C PHE A 287 7.47 18.88 -6.99
N VAL A 288 8.13 19.18 -5.87
CA VAL A 288 9.31 20.06 -5.84
C VAL A 288 10.54 19.37 -6.43
N ALA A 289 10.68 18.06 -6.27
CA ALA A 289 11.78 17.28 -6.83
C ALA A 289 11.59 16.89 -8.31
N ASN A 290 10.43 17.18 -8.93
CA ASN A 290 10.24 16.91 -10.35
C ASN A 290 11.21 17.77 -11.19
N PRO A 291 12.13 17.18 -11.99
CA PRO A 291 13.05 17.97 -12.83
C PRO A 291 12.32 18.69 -13.97
N ASN A 292 11.21 18.12 -14.46
CA ASN A 292 10.44 18.59 -15.60
C ASN A 292 9.09 19.17 -15.16
N LYS A 293 9.12 20.12 -14.22
CA LYS A 293 7.89 20.77 -13.72
C LYS A 293 7.15 21.50 -14.85
N PRO A 294 5.84 21.30 -15.02
CA PRO A 294 5.03 22.14 -15.88
C PRO A 294 5.10 23.61 -15.45
N GLN A 295 4.93 24.53 -16.41
CA GLN A 295 5.02 25.97 -16.16
C GLN A 295 4.08 26.46 -15.04
N PRO A 296 2.79 26.03 -14.98
CA PRO A 296 1.90 26.44 -13.89
C PRO A 296 2.38 26.01 -12.50
N ILE A 297 3.03 24.84 -12.40
CA ILE A 297 3.63 24.35 -11.15
C ILE A 297 4.84 25.20 -10.76
N LYS A 298 5.70 25.54 -11.71
CA LYS A 298 6.86 26.42 -11.47
C LYS A 298 6.42 27.78 -10.96
N GLU A 299 5.41 28.39 -11.59
CA GLU A 299 4.88 29.70 -11.21
C GLU A 299 4.29 29.69 -9.81
N LEU A 300 3.49 28.67 -9.46
CA LEU A 300 2.90 28.56 -8.12
C LEU A 300 3.98 28.40 -7.04
N LEU A 301 5.00 27.58 -7.29
CA LEU A 301 6.12 27.39 -6.36
C LEU A 301 6.98 28.65 -6.24
N LEU A 302 7.29 29.33 -7.35
CA LEU A 302 8.08 30.57 -7.35
C LEU A 302 7.37 31.69 -6.57
N ARG A 303 6.07 31.87 -6.81
CA ARG A 303 5.23 32.87 -6.12
C ARG A 303 5.22 32.66 -4.60
N ASN A 304 5.34 31.42 -4.14
CA ASN A 304 5.32 31.05 -2.72
C ASN A 304 6.70 30.67 -2.15
N GLY A 305 7.77 30.72 -2.94
CA GLY A 305 9.05 30.05 -2.63
C GLY A 305 9.70 30.52 -1.33
N GLU A 306 9.78 31.84 -1.13
CA GLU A 306 10.33 32.43 0.11
C GLU A 306 9.50 32.06 1.34
N LYS A 307 8.17 32.05 1.22
CA LYS A 307 7.27 31.69 2.33
C LYS A 307 7.37 30.20 2.65
N LEU A 308 7.41 29.36 1.62
CA LEU A 308 7.59 27.91 1.75
C LEU A 308 8.92 27.56 2.39
N LYS A 309 10.02 28.22 2.00
CA LYS A 309 11.33 28.02 2.64
C LYS A 309 11.28 28.32 4.14
N ARG A 310 10.81 29.53 4.52
CA ARG A 310 10.71 29.91 5.94
C ARG A 310 9.86 28.94 6.73
N TYR A 311 8.74 28.52 6.15
CA TYR A 311 7.87 27.51 6.75
C TYR A 311 8.60 26.19 6.97
N LEU A 312 9.32 25.68 5.94
CA LEU A 312 10.06 24.43 6.02
C LEU A 312 11.23 24.49 7.01
N GLU A 313 11.90 25.63 7.18
CA GLU A 313 12.98 25.78 8.18
C GLU A 313 12.51 25.43 9.60
N GLY A 314 11.31 25.92 10.00
CA GLY A 314 10.68 25.58 11.28
C GLY A 314 9.85 24.28 11.29
N PHE A 315 9.71 23.59 10.16
CA PHE A 315 8.85 22.41 10.05
C PHE A 315 9.45 21.18 10.75
N HIS A 316 8.74 20.65 11.76
CA HIS A 316 9.07 19.44 12.54
C HIS A 316 10.55 19.33 12.99
N THR A 317 11.14 20.40 13.50
CA THR A 317 12.55 20.44 13.96
C THR A 317 12.86 19.46 15.10
N ASN A 318 11.85 19.06 15.87
CA ASN A 318 12.02 18.18 17.04
C ASN A 318 12.08 16.69 16.67
N ARG A 319 12.06 16.33 15.38
CA ARG A 319 12.20 14.94 14.94
C ARG A 319 13.67 14.59 14.71
N GLU A 320 14.12 13.54 15.41
CA GLU A 320 15.44 12.92 15.22
C GLU A 320 15.44 12.00 13.98
N ASP A 321 15.15 12.57 12.81
CA ASP A 321 15.15 11.88 11.52
C ASP A 321 16.11 12.61 10.58
N ASN A 322 17.33 12.08 10.45
CA ASN A 322 18.38 12.67 9.63
C ASN A 322 17.97 12.75 8.16
N GLN A 323 17.30 11.71 7.65
CA GLN A 323 16.84 11.68 6.26
C GLN A 323 15.82 12.79 6.00
N PHE A 324 14.84 12.94 6.89
CA PHE A 324 13.85 14.02 6.80
C PHE A 324 14.51 15.40 6.83
N THR A 325 15.51 15.59 7.70
CA THR A 325 16.25 16.86 7.82
C THR A 325 17.01 17.19 6.54
N GLU A 326 17.69 16.21 5.93
CA GLU A 326 18.37 16.36 4.65
C GLU A 326 17.39 16.68 3.51
N GLU A 327 16.27 15.94 3.41
CA GLU A 327 15.24 16.17 2.41
C GLU A 327 14.68 17.60 2.51
N LYS A 328 14.44 18.09 3.73
CA LYS A 328 13.96 19.46 3.99
C LYS A 328 14.96 20.51 3.51
N GLN A 329 16.24 20.35 3.82
CA GLN A 329 17.29 21.26 3.36
C GLN A 329 17.38 21.30 1.83
N VAL A 330 17.29 20.13 1.19
CA VAL A 330 17.27 19.99 -0.27
C VAL A 330 16.07 20.74 -0.88
N LEU A 331 14.86 20.58 -0.32
CA LEU A 331 13.69 21.32 -0.78
C LEU A 331 13.85 22.83 -0.66
N CYS A 332 14.38 23.32 0.47
CA CYS A 332 14.66 24.75 0.66
C CYS A 332 15.63 25.30 -0.39
N GLN A 333 16.65 24.53 -0.77
CA GLN A 333 17.57 24.90 -1.85
C GLN A 333 16.86 24.98 -3.21
N ILE A 334 16.02 23.99 -3.55
CA ILE A 334 15.28 23.98 -4.83
C ILE A 334 14.30 25.15 -4.91
N LEU A 335 13.58 25.45 -3.83
CA LEU A 335 12.56 26.51 -3.79
C LEU A 335 13.13 27.93 -3.91
N THR A 336 14.41 28.14 -3.55
CA THR A 336 15.05 29.46 -3.57
C THR A 336 16.09 29.63 -4.67
N CYS A 337 16.38 28.57 -5.44
CA CYS A 337 17.27 28.66 -6.58
C CYS A 337 16.58 29.46 -7.70
N LYS A 338 16.87 30.77 -7.78
CA LYS A 338 16.37 31.68 -8.83
C LYS A 338 17.00 31.43 -10.21
N VAL A 339 18.06 30.63 -10.25
CA VAL A 339 18.79 30.27 -11.47
C VAL A 339 18.42 28.84 -11.81
N GLU A 340 18.18 28.56 -13.10
CA GLU A 340 18.11 27.20 -13.69
C GLU A 340 19.46 26.46 -13.59
N THR A 341 20.09 26.49 -12.43
CA THR A 341 21.14 25.57 -12.08
C THR A 341 20.49 24.19 -12.16
N ARG A 342 20.92 23.38 -13.14
CA ARG A 342 20.58 21.96 -13.28
C ARG A 342 21.02 21.20 -12.02
N GLN A 343 20.32 21.41 -10.92
CA GLN A 343 20.35 20.56 -9.76
C GLN A 343 19.50 19.37 -10.15
N HIS A 344 20.16 18.31 -10.60
CA HIS A 344 19.51 17.06 -10.93
C HIS A 344 19.11 16.35 -9.63
N ILE A 345 18.17 16.92 -8.87
CA ILE A 345 17.67 16.30 -7.65
C ILE A 345 16.36 15.60 -7.99
N ILE A 346 16.25 14.32 -7.61
CA ILE A 346 15.14 13.46 -8.02
C ILE A 346 14.61 12.68 -6.81
N ALA A 347 13.30 12.43 -6.77
CA ALA A 347 12.70 11.49 -5.83
C ALA A 347 12.85 10.06 -6.37
N LYS A 348 13.42 9.16 -5.58
CA LYS A 348 13.53 7.73 -5.87
C LYS A 348 12.21 6.99 -5.62
N PRO A 349 12.04 5.75 -6.11
CA PRO A 349 10.88 4.91 -5.81
C PRO A 349 10.69 4.59 -4.33
N ASP A 350 11.74 4.69 -3.52
CA ASP A 350 11.69 4.57 -2.06
C ASP A 350 11.38 5.90 -1.35
N GLY A 351 11.09 6.95 -2.12
CA GLY A 351 10.79 8.29 -1.63
C GLY A 351 12.02 9.16 -1.33
N ARG A 352 13.26 8.65 -1.39
CA ARG A 352 14.45 9.45 -1.04
C ARG A 352 14.78 10.47 -2.12
N LEU A 353 15.18 11.67 -1.70
CA LEU A 353 15.76 12.66 -2.62
C LEU A 353 17.25 12.37 -2.84
N VAL A 354 17.70 12.32 -4.10
CA VAL A 354 19.12 12.14 -4.44
C VAL A 354 19.57 13.14 -5.49
N ARG A 355 20.86 13.50 -5.45
CA ARG A 355 21.52 14.33 -6.46
C ARG A 355 22.14 13.43 -7.53
N LEU A 356 21.74 13.62 -8.78
CA LEU A 356 22.35 12.98 -9.95
C LEU A 356 23.74 13.57 -10.16
N GLU A 357 24.77 12.78 -9.87
CA GLU A 357 26.13 13.11 -10.28
C GLU A 357 26.24 12.93 -11.80
N ARG A 358 26.80 13.93 -12.51
CA ARG A 358 27.09 13.77 -13.93
C ARG A 358 28.09 12.62 -14.07
N LEU A 359 27.71 11.54 -14.75
CA LEU A 359 28.67 10.64 -15.36
C LEU A 359 29.55 11.48 -16.30
N ARG A 360 30.75 11.87 -15.84
CA ARG A 360 31.79 12.37 -16.74
C ARG A 360 32.19 11.18 -17.59
N GLY A 361 31.74 11.17 -18.84
CA GLY A 361 32.28 10.28 -19.86
C GLY A 361 33.80 10.44 -19.88
N HIS A 362 34.51 9.39 -19.50
CA HIS A 362 35.90 9.24 -19.88
C HIS A 362 35.90 8.99 -21.39
N SER A 363 36.23 10.03 -22.16
CA SER A 363 36.65 9.84 -23.55
C SER A 363 38.04 9.19 -23.50
N ASP A 364 38.07 7.86 -23.59
CA ASP A 364 39.27 7.15 -24.03
C ASP A 364 39.53 7.55 -25.47
N SER A 365 40.40 8.54 -25.66
CA SER A 365 41.08 8.76 -26.93
C SER A 365 42.34 7.92 -26.93
N ASP A 366 42.22 6.71 -27.45
CA ASP A 366 43.34 5.91 -27.95
C ASP A 366 44.03 6.68 -29.10
N ASP A 367 45.28 7.08 -28.90
CA ASP A 367 46.21 7.38 -29.99
C ASP A 367 47.53 6.63 -29.75
N PRO A 368 47.84 5.58 -30.54
CA PRO A 368 49.02 4.76 -30.35
C PRO A 368 50.15 5.20 -31.29
N HIS A 369 51.06 6.04 -30.80
CA HIS A 369 52.37 6.19 -31.43
C HIS A 369 53.50 5.99 -30.42
N GLY A 370 54.10 4.80 -30.53
CA GLY A 370 55.20 4.35 -29.70
C GLY A 370 56.49 5.16 -29.86
N ARG A 371 57.31 5.03 -28.82
CA ARG A 371 58.77 5.11 -28.89
C ARG A 371 59.39 4.35 -27.71
N ASP A 372 59.75 3.11 -28.01
CA ASP A 372 61.09 2.54 -27.88
C ASP A 372 61.93 2.75 -26.59
N ILE A 373 62.15 1.63 -25.89
CA ILE A 373 63.44 1.05 -25.45
C ILE A 373 64.38 1.91 -24.57
N ARG A 374 64.62 1.46 -23.32
CA ARG A 374 65.84 0.73 -22.84
C ARG A 374 65.96 0.79 -21.30
N GLY A 375 66.39 -0.30 -20.65
CA GLY A 375 67.26 -0.19 -19.45
C GLY A 375 66.92 -0.92 -18.14
N ASP A 376 66.83 -2.25 -18.16
CA ASP A 376 67.68 -3.19 -17.39
C ASP A 376 68.04 -2.90 -15.89
N ARG A 377 67.54 -3.73 -14.94
CA ARG A 377 68.30 -4.64 -14.01
C ARG A 377 67.67 -4.91 -12.61
N LYS A 378 67.34 -6.19 -12.41
CA LYS A 378 67.68 -7.14 -11.31
C LYS A 378 67.62 -6.74 -9.82
N LYS A 379 66.82 -7.51 -9.05
CA LYS A 379 67.15 -8.41 -7.89
C LYS A 379 65.95 -8.50 -6.93
N THR A 380 65.18 -9.60 -6.88
CA THR A 380 65.34 -10.87 -6.12
C THR A 380 65.27 -10.79 -4.58
N VAL A 381 64.29 -11.55 -4.05
CA VAL A 381 64.22 -12.31 -2.77
C VAL A 381 63.49 -11.70 -1.55
N ALA A 382 62.26 -12.19 -1.37
CA ALA A 382 61.62 -12.86 -0.22
C ALA A 382 61.77 -12.36 1.25
N GLY A 383 60.64 -12.44 1.96
CA GLY A 383 60.52 -12.55 3.43
C GLY A 383 59.35 -11.72 3.98
N THR A 384 58.11 -12.25 3.99
CA THR A 384 57.39 -12.88 5.12
C THR A 384 56.77 -11.95 6.16
N THR A 385 55.46 -12.19 6.40
CA THR A 385 54.70 -12.09 7.68
C THR A 385 54.49 -10.69 8.29
N SER A 386 53.42 -10.32 8.99
CA SER A 386 52.18 -10.96 9.46
C SER A 386 51.30 -9.85 10.05
N SER A 387 50.00 -10.13 10.14
CA SER A 387 48.89 -9.46 10.84
C SER A 387 49.14 -8.83 12.21
N ARG A 388 48.19 -7.95 12.59
CA ARG A 388 47.72 -7.47 13.93
C ARG A 388 47.74 -5.92 14.00
N GLU A 389 46.86 -5.20 14.69
CA GLU A 389 45.84 -5.52 15.71
C GLU A 389 44.86 -4.34 15.87
N LEU A 390 43.66 -4.66 16.36
CA LEU A 390 42.70 -3.76 17.00
C LEU A 390 43.19 -3.39 18.41
N THR A 391 42.94 -2.15 18.85
CA THR A 391 42.82 -1.83 20.29
C THR A 391 41.71 -0.79 20.51
N GLU A 392 40.74 -1.17 21.33
CA GLU A 392 39.85 -0.29 22.09
C GLU A 392 40.62 0.32 23.28
N LEU A 393 40.23 1.54 23.69
CA LEU A 393 40.32 2.01 25.08
C LEU A 393 39.17 2.99 25.32
N GLY A 394 38.34 2.68 26.31
CA GLY A 394 37.49 3.65 26.99
C GLY A 394 38.22 4.22 28.22
N ASP A 395 37.71 5.34 28.75
CA ASP A 395 37.42 5.49 30.18
C ASP A 395 36.68 6.82 30.45
N ASN A 396 35.84 6.76 31.49
CA ASN A 396 34.93 7.78 32.01
C ASN A 396 35.66 8.98 32.66
N ASP A 397 35.04 10.15 32.79
CA ASP A 397 34.25 10.57 33.97
C ASP A 397 33.95 12.10 33.97
N ALA A 398 32.93 12.46 34.75
CA ALA A 398 32.23 13.74 34.82
C ALA A 398 33.01 14.96 35.35
N THR A 399 32.50 16.18 35.08
CA THR A 399 32.38 17.27 36.07
C THR A 399 31.42 18.38 35.61
N ASP A 400 30.76 18.91 36.64
CA ASP A 400 29.69 19.92 36.73
C ASP A 400 30.19 21.37 36.53
N GLY A 401 29.29 22.31 36.21
CA GLY A 401 29.61 23.74 36.10
C GLY A 401 28.51 24.59 35.44
N SER A 402 27.63 25.15 36.26
CA SER A 402 26.63 26.19 35.98
C SER A 402 27.22 27.55 35.58
N ALA A 403 26.55 28.28 34.68
CA ALA A 403 26.41 29.75 34.74
C ALA A 403 25.26 30.20 33.83
N ASP A 404 24.38 31.02 34.41
CA ASP A 404 23.30 31.79 33.81
C ASP A 404 23.81 32.80 32.78
N ASP A 405 23.00 33.12 31.77
CA ASP A 405 22.86 34.48 31.24
C ASP A 405 21.52 34.59 30.51
N ASP A 406 20.73 35.57 30.97
CA ASP A 406 19.44 36.01 30.47
C ASP A 406 19.60 36.68 29.09
N ASP A 407 18.70 36.37 28.15
CA ASP A 407 18.33 37.30 27.07
C ASP A 407 16.84 37.08 26.76
N ASP A 408 16.04 38.05 27.23
CA ASP A 408 14.67 38.30 26.83
C ASP A 408 14.66 38.78 25.36
N ASP A 409 14.03 38.02 24.46
CA ASP A 409 13.51 38.57 23.21
C ASP A 409 12.04 38.13 23.05
N ASP A 410 11.17 39.13 23.04
CA ASP A 410 9.73 39.07 22.82
C ASP A 410 9.40 38.45 21.45
N ASP A 411 9.21 37.13 21.38
CA ASP A 411 8.59 36.47 20.23
C ASP A 411 7.06 36.69 20.27
N GLU A 412 6.59 37.74 19.59
CA GLU A 412 5.17 37.81 19.21
C GLU A 412 4.78 36.54 18.40
N PRO A 413 3.68 35.86 18.73
CA PRO A 413 3.29 34.64 18.04
C PRO A 413 2.93 34.95 16.59
N PHE A 414 3.81 34.52 15.69
CA PHE A 414 3.66 34.63 14.23
C PHE A 414 2.32 34.04 13.80
N ASP A 415 1.45 34.86 13.18
CA ASP A 415 0.11 34.42 12.74
C ASP A 415 0.22 33.41 11.58
N ILE A 416 0.16 32.13 11.97
CA ILE A 416 0.20 30.91 11.17
C ILE A 416 -0.79 30.92 9.99
N LYS A 417 -1.85 31.75 10.03
CA LYS A 417 -2.87 31.77 8.97
C LYS A 417 -2.41 32.50 7.70
N SER A 418 -1.49 33.46 7.80
CA SER A 418 -1.13 34.38 6.70
C SER A 418 -0.06 33.85 5.71
N ALA A 419 0.61 32.73 6.03
CA ALA A 419 1.86 32.35 5.36
C ALA A 419 1.72 31.70 3.97
N ILE A 420 0.53 31.26 3.54
CA ILE A 420 0.30 30.74 2.18
C ILE A 420 -1.03 31.29 1.69
N ALA A 421 -0.97 32.26 0.79
CA ALA A 421 -2.14 32.79 0.12
C ALA A 421 -2.38 31.93 -1.13
N VAL A 422 -3.29 30.96 -1.03
CA VAL A 422 -3.90 30.35 -2.21
C VAL A 422 -5.07 31.26 -2.59
N THR A 423 -4.79 32.38 -3.25
CA THR A 423 -5.85 33.18 -3.85
C THR A 423 -6.25 32.53 -5.17
N ASP A 424 -7.54 32.15 -5.27
CA ASP A 424 -8.22 31.98 -6.54
C ASP A 424 -8.46 33.39 -7.10
N GLU A 425 -7.59 33.82 -8.01
CA GLU A 425 -7.84 35.02 -8.82
C GLU A 425 -7.91 34.61 -10.28
N THR A 426 -9.14 34.57 -10.78
CA THR A 426 -9.50 34.70 -12.19
C THR A 426 -9.25 36.14 -12.64
N HIS A 427 -8.45 36.35 -13.69
CA HIS A 427 -8.61 37.41 -14.71
C HIS A 427 -7.53 37.19 -15.80
N GLU A 428 -7.92 36.97 -17.04
CA GLU A 428 -8.19 37.97 -18.09
C GLU A 428 -6.93 38.74 -18.54
N GLY A 429 -6.49 38.37 -19.75
CA GLY A 429 -5.77 39.11 -20.79
C GLY A 429 -4.78 40.22 -20.42
N GLU A 430 -3.56 40.09 -20.93
CA GLU A 430 -2.99 41.10 -21.84
C GLU A 430 -1.79 40.52 -22.62
N ASN A 431 -1.71 40.94 -23.89
CA ASN A 431 -0.66 40.61 -24.85
C ASN A 431 0.65 41.28 -24.44
N GLU A 432 1.79 40.61 -24.65
CA GLU A 432 3.00 41.28 -25.14
C GLU A 432 3.93 40.28 -25.84
N GLU A 433 4.44 40.72 -26.99
CA GLU A 433 5.36 40.05 -27.89
C GLU A 433 6.73 39.82 -27.23
N GLU A 434 7.35 38.64 -27.39
CA GLU A 434 8.76 38.59 -27.78
C GLU A 434 9.24 37.20 -28.25
N ARG A 435 9.65 37.18 -29.53
CA ARG A 435 10.88 36.60 -30.10
C ARG A 435 11.18 35.11 -29.90
N ASP A 436 10.80 34.38 -30.94
CA ASP A 436 11.53 33.34 -31.68
C ASP A 436 12.96 33.03 -31.20
N ALA A 437 13.14 31.83 -30.64
CA ALA A 437 14.40 31.10 -30.66
C ALA A 437 14.08 29.61 -30.85
N ARG A 438 13.98 29.19 -32.12
CA ARG A 438 14.03 27.78 -32.49
C ARG A 438 15.38 27.19 -32.10
N CYS A 439 15.38 26.31 -31.10
CA CYS A 439 16.39 25.28 -30.97
C CYS A 439 15.72 23.92 -31.16
N ILE A 440 15.78 23.43 -32.40
CA ILE A 440 15.60 22.03 -32.74
C ILE A 440 16.86 21.28 -32.27
N LEU A 441 16.68 20.10 -31.65
CA LEU A 441 17.57 18.91 -31.52
C LEU A 441 17.47 18.26 -30.10
N PRO A 442 17.69 16.93 -29.95
CA PRO A 442 16.96 15.78 -30.49
C PRO A 442 16.31 14.93 -29.38
N GLU A 443 15.22 14.24 -29.70
CA GLU A 443 14.23 13.63 -28.79
C GLU A 443 14.63 12.29 -28.12
N GLU A 444 15.88 11.83 -28.16
CA GLU A 444 16.18 10.39 -27.92
C GLU A 444 17.26 10.01 -26.89
N VAL A 445 17.74 10.89 -25.98
CA VAL A 445 18.88 10.52 -25.10
C VAL A 445 18.64 10.58 -23.58
N TYR A 446 17.43 10.88 -23.09
CA TYR A 446 17.18 11.03 -21.64
C TYR A 446 16.24 10.00 -20.99
N MET A 447 15.92 8.90 -21.67
CA MET A 447 15.10 7.82 -21.07
C MET A 447 15.93 6.71 -20.41
N GLY A 448 17.27 6.73 -20.51
CA GLY A 448 18.13 5.60 -20.12
C GLY A 448 18.94 5.74 -18.82
N ALA A 449 18.95 6.90 -18.16
CA ALA A 449 19.70 7.10 -16.91
C ALA A 449 18.82 7.07 -15.64
N TYR A 450 17.53 6.83 -15.83
CA TYR A 450 16.56 6.62 -14.77
C TYR A 450 16.06 5.19 -14.89
N PHE A 451 15.91 4.49 -13.78
CA PHE A 451 15.24 3.19 -13.67
C PHE A 451 16.08 1.96 -14.05
N VAL A 452 17.03 1.60 -13.19
CA VAL A 452 17.29 0.20 -12.80
C VAL A 452 17.25 0.09 -11.29
#